data_AF-A0A3D3ANI7-F1
#
_entry.id   AF-A0A3D3ANI7-F1
#
_cell.length_a   1.000
_cell.length_b   1.000
_cell.length_c   1.000
_cell.angle_alpha   90.00
_cell.angle_beta   90.00
_cell.angle_gamma   90.00
#
_symmetry.space_group_name_H-M   'P 1'
#
loop_
_entity.id
_entity.type
_entity.pdbx_description
1 polymer ?
#
loop_
_entity_poly.entity_id
_entity_poly.type
_entity_poly.pdbx_seq_one_letter_code
_entity_poly.pdbx_strand_id
1 'polypeptide(L)'
;MIQLDDRLLLAIPKKGRLFENAVSYLKRIGLQFHKPDRYDIALCSATPLALIFLPAHDIPLYVANGRVSFGITGQDMILENNVESEIDELLSLGFGKCKLCLAAPKSSGLKPENLSGKRIATSFPHLTTQYFKNKYNINNIQIKEITGSVEITPTLGISEAVVDLVETGSTLIQAGLEVIDVIIQTEAVLLAKKNLSPFETDWKERLMTRFDGILTAEKHLMIDYNISKKYLKEAEKITPGMNSPTVMSLEQEGWAAVRSVISKNELYAVIENLKKIGAQAILVSKMEYFQL
;
A
#
# COMPACT_ATOMS: atom_id res chain seq x y z
N MET A 1 -9.29 25.93 -20.91
CA MET A 1 -8.12 25.18 -20.41
C MET A 1 -8.18 25.25 -18.89
N ILE A 2 -8.05 24.15 -18.16
CA ILE A 2 -8.07 24.20 -16.68
C ILE A 2 -6.78 24.90 -16.24
N GLN A 3 -6.88 26.02 -15.53
CA GLN A 3 -5.71 26.76 -15.05
C GLN A 3 -5.13 26.04 -13.82
N LEU A 4 -3.85 25.65 -13.91
CA LEU A 4 -3.14 24.84 -12.90
C LEU A 4 -2.01 25.59 -12.19
N ASP A 5 -1.63 26.78 -12.68
CA ASP A 5 -0.35 27.42 -12.33
C ASP A 5 -0.20 27.76 -10.84
N ASP A 6 -1.32 27.91 -10.10
CA ASP A 6 -1.33 28.20 -8.66
C ASP A 6 -1.68 26.96 -7.80
N ARG A 7 -1.63 25.76 -8.36
CA ARG A 7 -2.10 24.52 -7.70
C ARG A 7 -0.99 23.53 -7.44
N LEU A 8 -1.18 22.77 -6.35
CA LEU A 8 -0.35 21.62 -6.01
C LEU A 8 -0.84 20.40 -6.77
N LEU A 9 0.04 19.80 -7.56
CA LEU A 9 -0.33 18.67 -8.40
C LEU A 9 -0.02 17.35 -7.68
N LEU A 10 -1.05 16.52 -7.50
CA LEU A 10 -0.94 15.17 -6.94
C LEU A 10 -1.30 14.16 -8.03
N ALA A 11 -0.30 13.45 -8.54
CA ALA A 11 -0.50 12.40 -9.53
C ALA A 11 -1.02 11.12 -8.87
N ILE A 12 -2.04 10.49 -9.47
CA ILE A 12 -2.56 9.18 -9.03
C ILE A 12 -2.82 8.25 -10.22
N PRO A 13 -2.89 6.93 -10.01
CA PRO A 13 -3.08 5.98 -11.10
C PRO A 13 -4.41 6.24 -11.82
N LYS A 14 -4.43 6.20 -13.15
CA LYS A 14 -5.62 6.56 -13.92
C LYS A 14 -6.72 5.48 -13.94
N LYS A 15 -6.36 4.22 -13.69
CA LYS A 15 -7.25 3.04 -13.73
C LYS A 15 -6.69 1.88 -12.92
N GLY A 16 -7.50 0.84 -12.74
CA GLY A 16 -7.12 -0.41 -12.08
C GLY A 16 -7.28 -0.38 -10.56
N ARG A 17 -6.86 -1.45 -9.89
CA ARG A 17 -7.06 -1.63 -8.44
C ARG A 17 -6.40 -0.54 -7.58
N LEU A 18 -5.21 -0.09 -7.98
CA LEU A 18 -4.52 1.01 -7.29
C LEU A 18 -5.30 2.33 -7.37
N PHE A 19 -6.00 2.59 -8.47
CA PHE A 19 -6.83 3.78 -8.63
C PHE A 19 -8.01 3.79 -7.66
N GLU A 20 -8.75 2.67 -7.56
CA GLU A 20 -9.91 2.57 -6.67
C GLU A 20 -9.52 2.79 -5.21
N ASN A 21 -8.43 2.14 -4.77
CA ASN A 21 -7.88 2.35 -3.44
C ASN A 21 -7.39 3.78 -3.23
N ALA A 22 -6.59 4.34 -4.14
CA ALA A 22 -6.11 5.72 -4.03
C ALA A 22 -7.27 6.71 -3.90
N VAL A 23 -8.31 6.60 -4.73
CA VAL A 23 -9.51 7.46 -4.64
C VAL A 23 -10.21 7.31 -3.29
N SER A 24 -10.35 6.07 -2.78
CA SER A 24 -10.96 5.80 -1.48
C SER A 24 -10.19 6.48 -0.35
N TYR A 25 -8.86 6.29 -0.29
CA TYR A 25 -8.04 6.93 0.75
C TYR A 25 -8.01 8.45 0.62
N LEU A 26 -7.92 9.00 -0.60
CA LEU A 26 -7.95 10.45 -0.82
C LEU A 26 -9.25 11.08 -0.29
N LYS A 27 -10.40 10.41 -0.49
CA LYS A 27 -11.67 10.87 0.09
C LYS A 27 -11.66 10.81 1.62
N ARG A 28 -11.09 9.76 2.22
CA ARG A 28 -11.03 9.60 3.68
C ARG A 28 -10.08 10.60 4.35
N ILE A 29 -8.99 11.01 3.69
CA ILE A 29 -8.14 12.13 4.17
C ILE A 29 -8.78 13.52 3.94
N GLY A 30 -10.05 13.57 3.54
CA GLY A 30 -10.82 14.79 3.37
C GLY A 30 -10.59 15.53 2.06
N LEU A 31 -10.01 14.88 1.03
CA LEU A 31 -9.96 15.48 -0.31
C LEU A 31 -11.27 15.18 -1.05
N GLN A 32 -12.05 16.23 -1.26
CA GLN A 32 -13.29 16.15 -2.03
C GLN A 32 -13.02 16.59 -3.47
N PHE A 33 -13.28 15.70 -4.43
CA PHE A 33 -13.11 15.97 -5.85
C PHE A 33 -14.11 15.15 -6.68
N HIS A 34 -14.35 15.60 -7.90
CA HIS A 34 -15.11 14.87 -8.90
C HIS A 34 -14.22 14.65 -10.13
N LYS A 35 -13.99 13.39 -10.52
CA LYS A 35 -13.24 13.06 -11.74
C LYS A 35 -14.20 13.21 -12.94
N PRO A 36 -13.94 14.14 -13.87
CA PRO A 36 -14.71 14.22 -15.11
C PRO A 36 -14.38 13.05 -16.04
N ASP A 37 -15.35 12.53 -16.79
CA ASP A 37 -15.14 11.39 -17.70
C ASP A 37 -14.13 11.66 -18.83
N ARG A 38 -14.04 12.93 -19.27
CA ARG A 38 -13.22 13.32 -20.43
C ARG A 38 -11.87 13.94 -20.08
N TYR A 39 -11.57 14.13 -18.79
CA TYR A 39 -10.38 14.85 -18.36
C TYR A 39 -9.57 14.03 -17.35
N ASP A 40 -8.26 13.97 -17.56
CA ASP A 40 -7.30 13.38 -16.62
C ASP A 40 -6.87 14.37 -15.54
N ILE A 41 -7.77 15.30 -15.18
CA ILE A 41 -7.55 16.31 -14.14
C ILE A 41 -8.84 16.47 -13.32
N ALA A 42 -8.71 16.49 -11.99
CA ALA A 42 -9.79 16.84 -11.09
C ALA A 42 -9.31 17.86 -10.04
N LEU A 43 -10.08 18.93 -9.86
CA LEU A 43 -9.79 19.92 -8.83
C LEU A 43 -10.35 19.46 -7.49
N CYS A 44 -9.53 19.57 -6.44
CA CYS A 44 -10.01 19.34 -5.07
C CYS A 44 -10.71 20.59 -4.55
N SER A 45 -11.90 20.42 -3.98
CA SER A 45 -12.67 21.48 -3.34
C SER A 45 -11.99 21.90 -2.02
N ALA A 46 -12.04 23.20 -1.70
CA ALA A 46 -11.49 23.76 -0.45
C ALA A 46 -10.00 23.47 -0.19
N THR A 47 -9.22 23.10 -1.22
CA THR A 47 -7.77 22.89 -1.14
C THR A 47 -7.09 23.39 -2.43
N PRO A 48 -5.80 23.73 -2.40
CA PRO A 48 -5.02 24.09 -3.58
C PRO A 48 -4.64 22.86 -4.43
N LEU A 49 -5.04 21.64 -4.03
CA LEU A 49 -4.67 20.42 -4.73
C LEU A 49 -5.46 20.25 -6.04
N ALA A 50 -4.79 19.72 -7.05
CA ALA A 50 -5.39 19.15 -8.24
C ALA A 50 -4.86 17.72 -8.43
N LEU A 51 -5.77 16.78 -8.67
CA LEU A 51 -5.42 15.40 -8.99
C LEU A 51 -5.13 15.29 -10.48
N ILE A 52 -4.02 14.64 -10.81
CA ILE A 52 -3.61 14.34 -12.17
C ILE A 52 -3.65 12.83 -12.35
N PHE A 53 -4.45 12.32 -13.28
CA PHE A 53 -4.63 10.89 -13.47
C PHE A 53 -3.65 10.39 -14.54
N LEU A 54 -2.63 9.64 -14.14
CA LEU A 54 -1.57 9.16 -15.03
C LEU A 54 -1.49 7.63 -15.05
N PRO A 55 -0.94 7.00 -16.10
CA PRO A 55 -0.51 5.61 -15.99
C PRO A 55 0.43 5.42 -14.80
N ALA A 56 0.25 4.36 -14.01
CA ALA A 56 1.02 4.17 -12.77
C ALA A 56 2.54 4.13 -13.00
N HIS A 57 2.97 3.58 -14.14
CA HIS A 57 4.39 3.53 -14.53
C HIS A 57 4.99 4.90 -14.83
N ASP A 58 4.19 5.89 -15.23
CA ASP A 58 4.68 7.23 -15.55
C ASP A 58 4.82 8.12 -14.32
N ILE A 59 4.04 7.86 -13.26
CA ILE A 59 3.97 8.72 -12.07
C ILE A 59 5.36 9.03 -11.47
N PRO A 60 6.26 8.04 -11.24
CA PRO A 60 7.59 8.31 -10.70
C PRO A 60 8.37 9.34 -11.53
N LEU A 61 8.35 9.23 -12.86
CA LEU A 61 9.05 10.15 -13.77
C LEU A 61 8.48 11.56 -13.72
N TYR A 62 7.16 11.71 -13.65
CA TYR A 62 6.53 13.04 -13.55
C TYR A 62 6.92 13.76 -12.24
N VAL A 63 7.08 13.00 -11.18
CA VAL A 63 7.49 13.53 -9.87
C VAL A 63 8.98 13.86 -9.87
N ALA A 64 9.83 12.95 -10.34
CA ALA A 64 11.28 13.16 -10.46
C ALA A 64 11.62 14.41 -11.29
N ASN A 65 10.92 14.61 -12.40
CA ASN A 65 11.08 15.79 -13.26
C ASN A 65 10.48 17.09 -12.67
N GLY A 66 9.93 17.05 -11.46
CA GLY A 66 9.35 18.19 -10.76
C GLY A 66 8.07 18.75 -11.39
N ARG A 67 7.46 18.02 -12.35
CA ARG A 67 6.23 18.44 -13.05
C ARG A 67 5.00 18.31 -12.18
N VAL A 68 5.03 17.43 -11.18
CA VAL A 68 4.03 17.34 -10.12
C VAL A 68 4.71 17.32 -8.76
N SER A 69 4.03 17.83 -7.73
CA SER A 69 4.58 17.93 -6.38
C SER A 69 4.58 16.57 -5.67
N PHE A 70 3.51 15.81 -5.86
CA PHE A 70 3.25 14.54 -5.16
C PHE A 70 2.76 13.46 -6.13
N GLY A 71 2.91 12.19 -5.74
CA GLY A 71 2.41 11.04 -6.48
C GLY A 71 1.96 9.89 -5.59
N ILE A 72 1.01 9.08 -6.07
CA ILE A 72 0.70 7.76 -5.53
C ILE A 72 0.93 6.72 -6.62
N THR A 73 1.83 5.77 -6.37
CA THR A 73 2.11 4.63 -7.27
C THR A 73 2.68 3.46 -6.47
N GLY A 74 3.03 2.36 -7.13
CA GLY A 74 3.72 1.24 -6.49
C GLY A 74 5.23 1.46 -6.37
N GLN A 75 5.85 0.89 -5.34
CA GLN A 75 7.32 0.92 -5.18
C GLN A 75 8.04 0.23 -6.35
N ASP A 76 7.42 -0.78 -6.94
CA ASP A 76 7.89 -1.46 -8.14
C ASP A 76 8.08 -0.49 -9.31
N MET A 77 7.14 0.45 -9.51
CA MET A 77 7.24 1.47 -10.55
C MET A 77 8.36 2.47 -10.28
N ILE A 78 8.63 2.81 -9.02
CA ILE A 78 9.76 3.69 -8.66
C ILE A 78 11.09 3.04 -9.07
N LEU A 79 11.27 1.78 -8.64
CA LEU A 79 12.50 1.03 -8.89
C LEU A 79 12.68 0.68 -10.37
N GLU A 80 11.58 0.39 -11.08
CA GLU A 80 11.63 0.11 -12.52
C GLU A 80 12.06 1.34 -13.34
N ASN A 81 11.63 2.54 -12.92
CA ASN A 81 12.05 3.79 -13.56
C ASN A 81 13.45 4.26 -13.10
N ASN A 82 14.06 3.62 -12.09
CA ASN A 82 15.37 3.97 -11.54
C ASN A 82 15.45 5.46 -11.11
N VAL A 83 14.41 5.94 -10.42
CA VAL A 83 14.30 7.34 -9.95
C VAL A 83 14.34 7.47 -8.43
N GLU A 84 14.68 6.42 -7.68
CA GLU A 84 14.65 6.42 -6.20
C GLU A 84 15.52 7.52 -5.57
N SER A 85 16.59 7.94 -6.26
CA SER A 85 17.46 9.05 -5.81
C SER A 85 16.91 10.44 -6.12
N GLU A 86 15.90 10.55 -7.00
CA GLU A 86 15.34 11.80 -7.53
C GLU A 86 13.98 12.16 -6.90
N ILE A 87 13.47 11.30 -6.01
CA ILE A 87 12.20 11.51 -5.29
C ILE A 87 12.35 11.19 -3.80
N ASP A 88 11.40 11.66 -3.00
CA ASP A 88 11.23 11.27 -1.60
C ASP A 88 10.04 10.30 -1.49
N GLU A 89 10.28 9.06 -1.08
CA GLU A 89 9.22 8.15 -0.66
C GLU A 89 8.77 8.53 0.77
N LEU A 90 7.52 8.98 0.90
CA LEU A 90 7.04 9.59 2.14
C LEU A 90 6.39 8.58 3.08
N LEU A 91 5.46 7.78 2.55
CA LEU A 91 4.65 6.84 3.33
C LEU A 91 4.26 5.63 2.49
N SER A 92 4.39 4.44 3.08
CA SER A 92 3.75 3.23 2.57
C SER A 92 2.27 3.23 2.96
N LEU A 93 1.39 3.08 1.97
CA LEU A 93 -0.05 3.27 2.13
C LEU A 93 -0.80 1.99 2.55
N GLY A 94 -0.11 0.86 2.71
CA GLY A 94 -0.72 -0.36 3.26
C GLY A 94 -1.61 -1.14 2.30
N PHE A 95 -1.87 -0.64 1.09
CA PHE A 95 -2.66 -1.29 0.05
C PHE A 95 -1.85 -1.55 -1.24
N GLY A 96 -2.40 -2.34 -2.15
CA GLY A 96 -1.70 -2.71 -3.39
C GLY A 96 -0.51 -3.66 -3.17
N LYS A 97 -0.51 -4.38 -2.04
CA LYS A 97 0.55 -5.31 -1.67
C LYS A 97 0.62 -6.48 -2.65
N CYS A 98 1.76 -6.64 -3.30
CA CYS A 98 2.05 -7.78 -4.16
C CYS A 98 3.55 -8.07 -4.19
N LYS A 99 3.93 -9.09 -4.94
CA LYS A 99 5.32 -9.51 -5.12
C LYS A 99 5.65 -9.49 -6.60
N LEU A 100 6.77 -8.91 -6.99
CA LEU A 100 7.31 -9.12 -8.33
C LEU A 100 8.01 -10.47 -8.32
N CYS A 101 7.51 -11.42 -9.09
CA CYS A 101 7.95 -12.81 -9.04
C CYS A 101 8.54 -13.24 -10.37
N LEU A 102 9.59 -14.05 -10.30
CA LEU A 102 10.08 -14.84 -11.42
C LEU A 102 9.35 -16.17 -11.44
N ALA A 103 8.74 -16.53 -12.56
CA ALA A 103 8.00 -17.76 -12.73
C ALA A 103 8.35 -18.49 -14.04
N ALA A 104 8.26 -19.81 -14.02
CA ALA A 104 8.57 -20.68 -15.15
C ALA A 104 7.55 -21.83 -15.24
N PRO A 105 7.42 -22.53 -16.39
CA PRO A 105 6.54 -23.70 -16.50
C PRO A 105 6.92 -24.78 -15.48
N LYS A 106 5.93 -25.34 -14.77
CA LYS A 106 6.15 -26.36 -13.70
C LYS A 106 6.99 -27.56 -14.13
N SER A 107 6.86 -27.98 -15.38
CA SER A 107 7.59 -29.13 -15.92
C SER A 107 8.98 -28.78 -16.44
N SER A 108 9.39 -27.51 -16.41
CA SER A 108 10.64 -27.07 -17.04
C SER A 108 11.89 -27.38 -16.21
N GLY A 109 11.75 -27.53 -14.89
CA GLY A 109 12.87 -27.65 -13.96
C GLY A 109 13.79 -26.41 -13.94
N LEU A 110 13.36 -25.30 -14.53
CA LEU A 110 14.13 -24.07 -14.58
C LEU A 110 14.28 -23.49 -13.18
N LYS A 111 15.49 -23.04 -12.88
CA LYS A 111 15.82 -22.27 -11.70
C LYS A 111 16.45 -20.96 -12.10
N PRO A 112 16.44 -19.93 -11.23
CA PRO A 112 17.04 -18.64 -11.55
C PRO A 112 18.49 -18.74 -12.07
N GLU A 113 19.30 -19.65 -11.51
CA GLU A 113 20.72 -19.83 -11.88
C GLU A 113 20.90 -20.39 -13.30
N ASN A 114 19.86 -21.00 -13.88
CA ASN A 114 19.92 -21.66 -15.19
C ASN A 114 19.26 -20.85 -16.31
N LEU A 115 18.93 -19.58 -16.07
CA LEU A 115 18.29 -18.69 -17.04
C LEU A 115 19.28 -17.85 -17.87
N SER A 116 20.58 -18.09 -17.76
CA SER A 116 21.59 -17.47 -18.62
C SER A 116 21.29 -17.74 -20.10
N GLY A 117 21.23 -16.68 -20.91
CA GLY A 117 20.91 -16.76 -22.34
C GLY A 117 19.43 -17.01 -22.68
N LYS A 118 18.56 -17.19 -21.68
CA LYS A 118 17.12 -17.47 -21.89
C LYS A 118 16.31 -16.19 -22.09
N ARG A 119 15.15 -16.35 -22.71
CA ARG A 119 14.15 -15.31 -22.97
C ARG A 119 13.24 -15.17 -21.77
N ILE A 120 13.14 -13.96 -21.23
CA ILE A 120 12.27 -13.64 -20.09
C ILE A 120 11.28 -12.56 -20.52
N ALA A 121 9.99 -12.88 -20.47
CA ALA A 121 8.95 -11.89 -20.73
C ALA A 121 8.60 -11.11 -19.46
N THR A 122 8.50 -9.79 -19.56
CA THR A 122 8.24 -8.93 -18.39
C THR A 122 7.79 -7.54 -18.83
N SER A 123 7.03 -6.84 -17.99
CA SER A 123 6.85 -5.38 -18.08
C SER A 123 7.83 -4.61 -17.19
N PHE A 124 8.79 -5.31 -16.56
CA PHE A 124 9.78 -4.78 -15.62
C PHE A 124 11.21 -5.11 -16.10
N PRO A 125 11.62 -4.65 -17.30
CA PRO A 125 12.94 -4.94 -17.87
C PRO A 125 14.10 -4.53 -16.95
N HIS A 126 14.03 -3.37 -16.30
CA HIS A 126 15.09 -2.85 -15.44
C HIS A 126 15.26 -3.71 -14.19
N LEU A 127 14.19 -3.91 -13.41
CA LEU A 127 14.22 -4.73 -12.20
C LEU A 127 14.64 -6.17 -12.49
N THR A 128 14.16 -6.73 -13.60
CA THR A 128 14.54 -8.09 -14.02
C THR A 128 16.04 -8.16 -14.31
N THR A 129 16.58 -7.19 -15.05
CA THR A 129 18.02 -7.16 -15.39
C THR A 129 18.88 -6.99 -14.15
N GLN A 130 18.51 -6.07 -13.25
CA GLN A 130 19.22 -5.85 -11.99
C GLN A 130 19.20 -7.09 -11.09
N TYR A 131 18.06 -7.77 -11.02
CA TYR A 131 17.91 -8.99 -10.24
C TYR A 131 18.90 -10.07 -10.67
N PHE A 132 18.97 -10.40 -11.96
CA PHE A 132 19.88 -11.43 -12.46
C PHE A 132 21.35 -11.02 -12.35
N LYS A 133 21.65 -9.76 -12.62
CA LYS A 133 23.00 -9.22 -12.49
C LYS A 133 23.50 -9.29 -11.04
N ASN A 134 22.71 -8.79 -10.09
CA ASN A 134 23.14 -8.62 -8.71
C ASN A 134 23.10 -9.93 -7.91
N LYS A 135 22.09 -10.78 -8.13
CA LYS A 135 21.91 -12.02 -7.37
C LYS A 135 22.66 -13.22 -7.96
N TYR A 136 22.82 -13.28 -9.28
CA TYR A 136 23.38 -14.45 -9.98
C TYR A 136 24.58 -14.14 -10.88
N ASN A 137 25.00 -12.88 -11.00
CA ASN A 137 26.04 -12.45 -11.93
C ASN A 137 25.74 -12.84 -13.40
N ILE A 138 24.45 -12.87 -13.76
CA ILE A 138 23.98 -13.20 -15.11
C ILE A 138 23.67 -11.89 -15.85
N ASN A 139 24.39 -11.63 -16.95
CA ASN A 139 24.28 -10.38 -17.74
C ASN A 139 23.73 -10.60 -19.15
N ASN A 140 23.39 -11.84 -19.53
CA ASN A 140 23.02 -12.23 -20.90
C ASN A 140 21.60 -12.78 -21.02
N ILE A 141 20.68 -12.43 -20.11
CA ILE A 141 19.26 -12.72 -20.28
C ILE A 141 18.69 -11.94 -21.47
N GLN A 142 17.73 -12.52 -22.18
CA GLN A 142 17.05 -11.87 -23.31
C GLN A 142 15.68 -11.36 -22.85
N ILE A 143 15.61 -10.09 -22.45
CA ILE A 143 14.34 -9.49 -22.05
C ILE A 143 13.41 -9.34 -23.26
N LYS A 144 12.16 -9.79 -23.10
CA LYS A 144 11.04 -9.54 -24.01
C LYS A 144 10.03 -8.66 -23.28
N GLU A 145 10.11 -7.36 -23.55
CA GLU A 145 9.21 -6.41 -22.92
C GLU A 145 7.79 -6.59 -23.45
N ILE A 146 6.85 -6.95 -22.56
CA ILE A 146 5.46 -7.26 -22.90
C ILE A 146 4.55 -6.57 -21.91
N THR A 147 3.60 -5.79 -22.43
CA THR A 147 2.61 -5.07 -21.63
C THR A 147 1.32 -5.87 -21.55
N GLY A 148 1.15 -6.60 -20.44
CA GLY A 148 -0.04 -7.39 -20.13
C GLY A 148 -0.05 -8.80 -20.73
N SER A 149 -0.81 -9.69 -20.10
CA SER A 149 -0.87 -11.13 -20.44
C SER A 149 0.52 -11.78 -20.54
N VAL A 150 1.43 -11.42 -19.64
CA VAL A 150 2.81 -11.91 -19.65
C VAL A 150 2.85 -13.43 -19.43
N GLU A 151 1.91 -13.95 -18.64
CA GLU A 151 1.77 -15.35 -18.26
C GLU A 151 1.55 -16.32 -19.44
N ILE A 152 1.01 -15.84 -20.58
CA ILE A 152 0.76 -16.70 -21.75
C ILE A 152 2.02 -16.91 -22.61
N THR A 153 3.03 -16.08 -22.41
CA THR A 153 4.21 -16.00 -23.28
C THR A 153 5.05 -17.28 -23.31
N PRO A 154 5.19 -18.06 -22.20
CA PRO A 154 5.87 -19.35 -22.26
C PRO A 154 5.10 -20.37 -23.11
N THR A 155 3.78 -20.42 -22.99
CA THR A 155 2.91 -21.31 -23.78
C THR A 155 2.98 -21.00 -25.28
N LEU A 156 3.13 -19.72 -25.64
CA LEU A 156 3.32 -19.30 -27.03
C LEU A 156 4.76 -19.45 -27.54
N GLY A 157 5.70 -19.92 -26.70
CA GLY A 157 7.11 -20.08 -27.06
C GLY A 157 7.87 -18.76 -27.25
N ILE A 158 7.34 -17.64 -26.73
CA ILE A 158 7.94 -16.32 -26.80
C ILE A 158 9.07 -16.18 -25.78
N SER A 159 8.90 -16.79 -24.61
CA SER A 159 9.81 -16.77 -23.47
C SER A 159 9.95 -18.16 -22.84
N GLU A 160 11.00 -18.39 -22.05
CA GLU A 160 11.12 -19.59 -21.20
C GLU A 160 10.67 -19.33 -19.76
N ALA A 161 10.69 -18.08 -19.33
CA ALA A 161 10.24 -17.64 -18.00
C ALA A 161 9.57 -16.26 -18.10
N VAL A 162 8.85 -15.89 -17.05
CA VAL A 162 8.19 -14.59 -16.93
C VAL A 162 8.57 -13.90 -15.63
N VAL A 163 8.60 -12.58 -15.66
CA VAL A 163 8.60 -11.76 -14.45
C VAL A 163 7.33 -10.92 -14.46
N ASP A 164 6.51 -11.08 -13.43
CA ASP A 164 5.23 -10.36 -13.31
C ASP A 164 4.80 -10.19 -11.85
N LEU A 165 3.86 -9.28 -11.61
CA LEU A 165 3.29 -9.02 -10.30
C LEU A 165 2.32 -10.13 -9.88
N VAL A 166 2.50 -10.61 -8.65
CA VAL A 166 1.73 -11.69 -8.07
C VAL A 166 1.15 -11.26 -6.73
N GLU A 167 -0.18 -11.23 -6.67
CA GLU A 167 -0.92 -11.04 -5.42
C GLU A 167 -1.31 -12.39 -4.80
N THR A 168 -2.19 -13.15 -5.46
CA THR A 168 -2.64 -14.49 -5.00
C THR A 168 -1.95 -15.66 -5.69
N GLY A 169 -1.34 -15.43 -6.87
CA GLY A 169 -0.73 -16.49 -7.69
C GLY A 169 -1.69 -17.27 -8.59
N SER A 170 -3.00 -17.00 -8.55
CA SER A 170 -4.00 -17.76 -9.31
C SER A 170 -3.76 -17.72 -10.82
N THR A 171 -3.39 -16.55 -11.36
CA THR A 171 -3.15 -16.36 -12.80
C THR A 171 -1.97 -17.20 -13.30
N LEU A 172 -0.85 -17.19 -12.56
CA LEU A 172 0.31 -18.01 -12.90
C LEU A 172 -0.02 -19.51 -12.85
N ILE A 173 -0.76 -19.94 -11.83
CA ILE A 173 -1.18 -21.35 -11.69
C ILE A 173 -2.06 -21.78 -12.87
N GLN A 174 -3.02 -20.95 -13.29
CA GLN A 174 -3.88 -21.21 -14.44
C GLN A 174 -3.09 -21.28 -15.76
N ALA A 175 -2.02 -20.50 -15.88
CA ALA A 175 -1.10 -20.54 -17.01
C ALA A 175 -0.09 -21.71 -16.96
N GLY A 176 -0.16 -22.59 -15.95
CA GLY A 176 0.77 -23.72 -15.80
C GLY A 176 2.16 -23.34 -15.29
N LEU A 177 2.30 -22.14 -14.73
CA LEU A 177 3.55 -21.60 -14.20
C LEU A 177 3.67 -21.84 -12.69
N GLU A 178 4.90 -21.85 -12.20
CA GLU A 178 5.23 -21.78 -10.77
C GLU A 178 6.23 -20.67 -10.50
N VAL A 179 6.08 -20.04 -9.33
CA VAL A 179 7.04 -19.04 -8.85
C VAL A 179 8.30 -19.76 -8.43
N ILE A 180 9.42 -19.41 -9.08
CA ILE A 180 10.75 -19.96 -8.78
C ILE A 180 11.59 -19.00 -7.93
N ASP A 181 11.26 -17.71 -7.91
CA ASP A 181 11.84 -16.75 -6.97
C ASP A 181 10.99 -15.47 -6.84
N VAL A 182 11.24 -14.71 -5.77
CA VAL A 182 10.66 -13.38 -5.52
C VAL A 182 11.75 -12.33 -5.71
N ILE A 183 11.52 -11.38 -6.61
CA ILE A 183 12.44 -10.28 -6.91
C ILE A 183 12.31 -9.20 -5.85
N ILE A 184 11.08 -8.68 -5.64
CA ILE A 184 10.78 -7.67 -4.62
C ILE A 184 9.38 -7.88 -4.05
N GLN A 185 9.16 -7.40 -2.83
CA GLN A 185 7.83 -7.11 -2.30
C GLN A 185 7.54 -5.64 -2.59
N THR A 186 6.29 -5.31 -2.92
CA THR A 186 5.91 -3.95 -3.28
C THR A 186 4.53 -3.61 -2.74
N GLU A 187 4.33 -2.34 -2.40
CA GLU A 187 3.03 -1.77 -2.07
C GLU A 187 2.87 -0.36 -2.62
N ALA A 188 1.66 0.19 -2.51
CA ALA A 188 1.40 1.57 -2.90
C ALA A 188 2.07 2.54 -1.91
N VAL A 189 2.68 3.59 -2.44
CA VAL A 189 3.39 4.62 -1.68
C VAL A 189 2.96 6.01 -2.10
N LEU A 190 2.96 6.93 -1.12
CA LEU A 190 2.94 8.36 -1.36
C LEU A 190 4.38 8.84 -1.53
N LEU A 191 4.65 9.55 -2.61
CA LEU A 191 5.96 10.09 -2.95
C LEU A 191 5.88 11.59 -3.27
N ALA A 192 7.01 12.28 -3.17
CA ALA A 192 7.15 13.70 -3.48
C ALA A 192 8.40 13.96 -4.32
N LYS A 193 8.38 15.05 -5.08
CA LYS A 193 9.58 15.52 -5.77
C LYS A 193 10.60 16.01 -4.74
N LYS A 194 11.89 15.96 -5.12
CA LYS A 194 12.94 16.65 -4.35
C LYS A 194 12.73 18.17 -4.41
N ASN A 195 13.32 18.88 -3.45
CA ASN A 195 13.35 20.35 -3.41
C ASN A 195 11.95 21.00 -3.42
N LEU A 196 11.08 20.57 -2.49
CA LEU A 196 9.78 21.20 -2.29
C LEU A 196 9.93 22.68 -1.88
N SER A 197 9.08 23.53 -2.43
CA SER A 197 8.89 24.90 -1.93
C SER A 197 8.36 24.90 -0.49
N PRO A 198 8.43 26.02 0.25
CA PRO A 198 7.84 26.11 1.60
C PRO A 198 6.34 25.76 1.62
N PHE A 199 5.59 26.17 0.59
CA PHE A 199 4.17 25.86 0.46
C PHE A 199 3.91 24.37 0.20
N GLU A 200 4.72 23.75 -0.66
CA GLU A 200 4.65 22.30 -0.89
C GLU A 200 5.06 21.51 0.36
N THR A 201 6.01 22.00 1.14
CA THR A 201 6.47 21.34 2.37
C THR A 201 5.38 21.34 3.44
N ASP A 202 4.68 22.46 3.63
CA ASP A 202 3.50 22.52 4.52
C ASP A 202 2.41 21.52 4.08
N TRP A 203 2.13 21.42 2.77
CA TRP A 203 1.16 20.46 2.27
C TRP A 203 1.62 19.00 2.35
N LYS A 204 2.93 18.74 2.19
CA LYS A 204 3.52 17.42 2.42
C LYS A 204 3.19 16.96 3.84
N GLU A 205 3.48 17.80 4.84
CA GLU A 205 3.22 17.48 6.25
C GLU A 205 1.73 17.25 6.51
N ARG A 206 0.85 18.10 5.97
CA ARG A 206 -0.61 17.90 6.07
C ARG A 206 -1.06 16.57 5.48
N LEU A 207 -0.57 16.20 4.30
CA LEU A 207 -0.91 14.93 3.66
C LEU A 207 -0.39 13.77 4.49
N MET A 208 0.86 13.83 4.92
CA MET A 208 1.47 12.78 5.75
C MET A 208 0.69 12.57 7.06
N THR A 209 0.36 13.64 7.79
CA THR A 209 -0.45 13.55 9.01
C THR A 209 -1.81 12.89 8.75
N ARG A 210 -2.50 13.30 7.68
CA ARG A 210 -3.83 12.76 7.37
C ARG A 210 -3.77 11.29 6.96
N PHE A 211 -2.80 10.91 6.13
CA PHE A 211 -2.61 9.51 5.74
C PHE A 211 -2.23 8.66 6.96
N ASP A 212 -1.27 9.11 7.77
CA ASP A 212 -0.84 8.40 8.97
C ASP A 212 -2.01 8.08 9.91
N GLY A 213 -2.86 9.07 10.20
CA GLY A 213 -4.01 8.85 11.09
C GLY A 213 -5.04 7.85 10.54
N ILE A 214 -5.18 7.72 9.22
CA ILE A 214 -6.07 6.71 8.62
C ILE A 214 -5.42 5.33 8.61
N LEU A 215 -4.14 5.26 8.25
CA LEU A 215 -3.38 4.00 8.24
C LEU A 215 -3.25 3.41 9.65
N THR A 216 -3.09 4.27 10.64
CA THR A 216 -3.07 3.90 12.05
C THR A 216 -4.46 3.44 12.51
N ALA A 217 -5.54 4.10 12.09
CA ALA A 217 -6.91 3.65 12.37
C ALA A 217 -7.21 2.24 11.81
N GLU A 218 -6.68 1.89 10.63
CA GLU A 218 -6.92 0.56 10.02
C GLU A 218 -6.28 -0.60 10.78
N LYS A 219 -5.18 -0.32 11.49
CA LYS A 219 -4.43 -1.28 12.29
C LYS A 219 -5.02 -1.48 13.70
N HIS A 220 -5.90 -0.59 14.13
CA HIS A 220 -6.42 -0.54 15.49
C HIS A 220 -7.94 -0.65 15.55
N LEU A 221 -8.45 -1.04 16.72
CA LEU A 221 -9.87 -1.09 17.02
C LEU A 221 -10.12 -0.44 18.37
N MET A 222 -11.27 0.21 18.50
CA MET A 222 -11.78 0.62 19.81
C MET A 222 -12.54 -0.56 20.42
N ILE A 223 -12.22 -0.90 21.67
CA ILE A 223 -12.95 -1.92 22.45
C ILE A 223 -13.56 -1.27 23.69
N ASP A 224 -14.83 -1.57 23.93
CA ASP A 224 -15.60 -1.15 25.10
C ASP A 224 -16.13 -2.41 25.80
N TYR A 225 -16.06 -2.46 27.13
CA TYR A 225 -16.61 -3.58 27.89
C TYR A 225 -16.96 -3.19 29.33
N ASN A 226 -17.88 -3.94 29.93
CA ASN A 226 -18.22 -3.81 31.35
C ASN A 226 -17.49 -4.86 32.17
N ILE A 227 -16.99 -4.51 33.34
CA ILE A 227 -16.30 -5.43 34.24
C ILE A 227 -16.51 -5.06 35.71
N SER A 228 -16.47 -6.05 36.59
CA SER A 228 -16.42 -5.81 38.03
C SER A 228 -15.12 -5.12 38.41
N LYS A 229 -15.20 -4.07 39.25
CA LYS A 229 -14.05 -3.27 39.71
C LYS A 229 -12.95 -4.12 40.38
N LYS A 230 -13.29 -5.30 40.93
CA LYS A 230 -12.30 -6.24 41.49
C LYS A 230 -11.29 -6.77 40.47
N TYR A 231 -11.65 -6.82 39.19
CA TYR A 231 -10.80 -7.32 38.11
C TYR A 231 -10.19 -6.20 37.26
N LEU A 232 -10.38 -4.94 37.63
CA LEU A 232 -9.96 -3.79 36.81
C LEU A 232 -8.45 -3.82 36.52
N LYS A 233 -7.61 -4.15 37.52
CA LYS A 233 -6.15 -4.26 37.35
C LYS A 233 -5.73 -5.40 36.41
N GLU A 234 -6.53 -6.46 36.29
CA GLU A 234 -6.27 -7.54 35.34
C GLU A 234 -6.71 -7.12 33.93
N ALA A 235 -7.84 -6.43 33.83
CA ALA A 235 -8.36 -5.89 32.59
C ALA A 235 -7.41 -4.85 31.96
N GLU A 236 -6.82 -3.98 32.76
CA GLU A 236 -5.80 -3.00 32.34
C GLU A 236 -4.56 -3.66 31.73
N LYS A 237 -4.18 -4.87 32.18
CA LYS A 237 -3.07 -5.62 31.57
C LYS A 237 -3.44 -6.21 30.23
N ILE A 238 -4.72 -6.58 30.03
CA ILE A 238 -5.22 -7.14 28.78
C ILE A 238 -5.45 -6.04 27.73
N THR A 239 -5.98 -4.89 28.16
CA THR A 239 -6.26 -3.75 27.29
C THR A 239 -5.61 -2.47 27.83
N PRO A 240 -4.27 -2.36 27.79
CA PRO A 240 -3.55 -1.20 28.34
C PRO A 240 -3.82 0.11 27.59
N GLY A 241 -4.32 0.02 26.36
CA GLY A 241 -4.52 1.18 25.49
C GLY A 241 -3.18 1.77 25.03
N MET A 242 -3.22 3.01 24.52
CA MET A 242 -1.98 3.70 24.11
C MET A 242 -1.25 4.36 25.28
N ASN A 243 -2.01 4.94 26.21
CA ASN A 243 -1.48 5.57 27.42
C ASN A 243 -2.03 4.87 28.66
N SER A 244 -3.37 4.78 28.73
CA SER A 244 -4.12 4.10 29.78
C SER A 244 -5.56 3.88 29.26
N PRO A 245 -6.26 2.80 29.64
CA PRO A 245 -7.66 2.67 29.30
C PRO A 245 -8.51 3.72 30.02
N THR A 246 -9.59 4.16 29.39
CA THR A 246 -10.59 5.01 30.03
C THR A 246 -11.50 4.15 30.89
N VAL A 247 -11.67 4.50 32.16
CA VAL A 247 -12.50 3.76 33.12
C VAL A 247 -13.61 4.66 33.66
N MET A 248 -14.86 4.23 33.51
CA MET A 248 -16.05 4.94 33.99
C MET A 248 -16.83 4.05 34.94
N SER A 249 -17.29 4.58 36.08
CA SER A 249 -18.16 3.81 36.99
C SER A 249 -19.56 3.65 36.37
N LEU A 250 -20.16 2.47 36.53
CA LEU A 250 -21.56 2.24 36.16
C LEU A 250 -22.49 2.56 37.33
N GLU A 251 -23.79 2.74 37.04
CA GLU A 251 -24.83 2.88 38.06
C GLU A 251 -24.92 1.64 38.96
N GLN A 252 -24.71 0.45 38.38
CA GLN A 252 -24.60 -0.77 39.16
C GLN A 252 -23.32 -0.73 40.02
N GLU A 253 -23.51 -0.77 41.33
CA GLU A 253 -22.40 -0.75 42.28
C GLU A 253 -21.41 -1.88 42.03
N GLY A 254 -20.11 -1.55 42.16
CA GLY A 254 -19.02 -2.51 41.97
C GLY A 254 -18.65 -2.79 40.51
N TRP A 255 -19.26 -2.12 39.53
CA TRP A 255 -18.95 -2.27 38.10
C TRP A 255 -18.37 -1.01 37.45
N ALA A 256 -17.63 -1.21 36.37
CA ALA A 256 -17.07 -0.16 35.54
C ALA A 256 -17.20 -0.52 34.06
N ALA A 257 -17.37 0.51 33.21
CA ALA A 257 -17.12 0.42 31.78
C ALA A 257 -15.67 0.80 31.50
N VAL A 258 -15.01 0.02 30.65
CA VAL A 258 -13.64 0.25 30.22
C VAL A 258 -13.63 0.43 28.71
N ARG A 259 -12.99 1.50 28.25
CA ARG A 259 -12.74 1.79 26.84
C ARG A 259 -11.25 1.82 26.58
N SER A 260 -10.79 1.11 25.56
CA SER A 260 -9.37 1.03 25.21
C SER A 260 -9.17 0.82 23.72
N VAL A 261 -7.97 1.13 23.24
CA VAL A 261 -7.55 0.85 21.85
C VAL A 261 -6.70 -0.41 21.85
N ILE A 262 -6.97 -1.31 20.91
CA ILE A 262 -6.23 -2.56 20.73
C ILE A 262 -5.76 -2.73 19.30
N SER A 263 -4.71 -3.53 19.11
CA SER A 263 -4.30 -3.99 17.78
C SER A 263 -5.38 -4.89 17.18
N LYS A 264 -5.70 -4.69 15.91
CA LYS A 264 -6.66 -5.52 15.17
C LYS A 264 -6.26 -7.00 15.14
N ASN A 265 -4.96 -7.29 15.17
CA ASN A 265 -4.44 -8.67 15.15
C ASN A 265 -4.62 -9.39 16.49
N GLU A 266 -4.84 -8.65 17.58
CA GLU A 266 -4.99 -9.21 18.93
C GLU A 266 -6.46 -9.37 19.35
N LEU A 267 -7.40 -8.96 18.48
CA LEU A 267 -8.82 -8.84 18.78
C LEU A 267 -9.40 -10.05 19.53
N TYR A 268 -9.25 -11.25 18.96
CA TYR A 268 -9.86 -12.44 19.55
C TYR A 268 -9.16 -12.88 20.84
N ALA A 269 -7.83 -12.76 20.90
CA ALA A 269 -7.07 -13.06 22.12
C ALA A 269 -7.48 -12.12 23.28
N VAL A 270 -7.67 -10.83 22.99
CA VAL A 270 -8.19 -9.85 23.95
C VAL A 270 -9.60 -10.23 24.41
N ILE A 271 -10.53 -10.52 23.49
CA ILE A 271 -11.91 -10.89 23.84
C ILE A 271 -11.95 -12.13 24.74
N GLU A 272 -11.17 -13.17 24.41
CA GLU A 272 -11.12 -14.40 25.19
C GLU A 272 -10.57 -14.16 26.60
N ASN A 273 -9.50 -13.38 26.72
CA ASN A 273 -8.89 -13.07 28.01
C ASN A 273 -9.80 -12.18 28.88
N LEU A 274 -10.49 -11.20 28.29
CA LEU A 274 -11.49 -10.38 28.96
C LEU A 274 -12.66 -11.24 29.47
N LYS A 275 -13.15 -12.19 28.65
CA LYS A 275 -14.23 -13.10 29.07
C LYS A 275 -13.82 -14.00 30.24
N LYS A 276 -12.57 -14.49 30.28
CA LYS A 276 -12.08 -15.33 31.39
C LYS A 276 -12.15 -14.63 32.75
N ILE A 277 -11.93 -13.31 32.78
CA ILE A 277 -12.01 -12.50 34.00
C ILE A 277 -13.41 -11.90 34.23
N GLY A 278 -14.41 -12.33 33.46
CA GLY A 278 -15.81 -11.95 33.66
C GLY A 278 -16.23 -10.63 33.03
N ALA A 279 -15.53 -10.13 32.02
CA ALA A 279 -15.99 -8.99 31.24
C ALA A 279 -17.30 -9.32 30.48
N GLN A 280 -18.18 -8.34 30.38
CA GLN A 280 -19.50 -8.42 29.76
C GLN A 280 -19.70 -7.29 28.75
N ALA A 281 -20.68 -7.45 27.87
CA ALA A 281 -21.05 -6.43 26.87
C ALA A 281 -19.86 -5.90 26.06
N ILE A 282 -18.96 -6.80 25.62
CA ILE A 282 -17.78 -6.44 24.84
C ILE A 282 -18.22 -5.96 23.45
N LEU A 283 -17.99 -4.68 23.17
CA LEU A 283 -18.27 -4.01 21.90
C LEU A 283 -16.94 -3.65 21.23
N VAL A 284 -16.92 -3.77 19.90
CA VAL A 284 -15.74 -3.45 19.08
C VAL A 284 -16.17 -2.55 17.94
N SER A 285 -15.50 -1.41 17.80
CA SER A 285 -15.78 -0.41 16.76
C SER A 285 -14.54 -0.10 15.93
N LYS A 286 -14.75 0.12 14.63
CA LYS A 286 -13.71 0.67 13.75
C LYS A 286 -13.63 2.18 13.93
N MET A 287 -12.44 2.73 13.75
CA MET A 287 -12.19 4.17 13.77
C MET A 287 -11.99 4.65 12.33
N GLU A 288 -12.56 5.80 12.00
CA GLU A 288 -12.33 6.44 10.70
C GLU A 288 -10.95 7.14 10.64
N TYR A 289 -10.50 7.66 11.79
CA TYR A 289 -9.22 8.34 11.97
C TYR A 289 -8.70 8.11 13.39
N PHE A 290 -7.40 7.84 13.52
CA PHE A 290 -6.76 7.63 14.81
C PHE A 290 -5.26 7.96 14.70
N GLN A 291 -4.78 8.90 15.50
CA GLN A 291 -3.41 9.38 15.47
C GLN A 291 -2.77 9.24 16.85
N LEU A 292 -1.49 8.87 16.87
CA LEU A 292 -0.66 8.72 18.07
C LEU A 292 0.06 10.01 18.44
#